data_AF-A0A3A5AIF7-F1
#
_entry.id   AF-A0A3A5AIF7-F1
#
_cell.length_a   1.000
_cell.length_b   1.000
_cell.length_c   1.000
_cell.angle_alpha   90.00
_cell.angle_beta   90.00
_cell.angle_gamma   90.00
#
_symmetry.space_group_name_H-M   'P 1'
#
loop_
_entity.id
_entity.type
_entity.pdbx_description
1 polymer ?
#
loop_
_entity_poly.entity_id
_entity_poly.type
_entity_poly.pdbx_seq_one_letter_code
_entity_poly.pdbx_strand_id
1 'polypeptide(L)'
;MSTGIEKPLPKGMPNCLKKRRLLNEKELSPDLCREYGEKFLALGWLEDALEFFLKGNYQEGVDKIKAHCLESGDAYLLGRIVKQGDPELWRRVADKALELGKLRFARRALETAGEKEKAAALDFPPAGEETLH
;
A
#
# COMPACT_ATOMS: atom_id res chain seq x y z
N MET A 1 11.11 -21.29 17.91
CA MET A 1 10.82 -19.86 18.10
C MET A 1 11.48 -19.12 16.96
N SER A 2 10.73 -18.82 15.90
CA SER A 2 11.31 -18.23 14.68
C SER A 2 11.69 -16.79 14.94
N THR A 3 12.99 -16.55 14.96
CA THR A 3 13.68 -15.28 15.07
C THR A 3 13.10 -14.29 14.06
N GLY A 4 12.61 -13.16 14.58
CA GLY A 4 12.12 -12.06 13.76
C GLY A 4 13.20 -11.63 12.77
N ILE A 5 12.83 -11.59 11.50
CA ILE A 5 13.71 -11.12 10.43
C ILE A 5 13.87 -9.61 10.61
N GLU A 6 14.81 -9.19 11.45
CA GLU A 6 15.32 -7.84 11.47
C GLU A 6 16.05 -7.61 10.15
N LYS A 7 15.33 -7.16 9.12
CA LYS A 7 15.95 -6.67 7.88
C LYS A 7 16.97 -5.59 8.30
N PRO A 8 18.28 -5.80 8.08
CA PRO A 8 19.28 -4.84 8.53
C PRO A 8 19.05 -3.52 7.80
N LEU A 9 18.76 -2.46 8.57
CA LEU A 9 18.59 -1.11 8.04
C LEU A 9 19.90 -0.72 7.32
N PRO A 10 19.86 -0.34 6.03
CA PRO A 10 21.06 0.04 5.30
C PRO A 10 21.72 1.28 5.94
N LYS A 11 23.06 1.29 5.98
CA LYS A 11 23.87 2.40 6.51
C LYS A 11 23.47 3.71 5.82
N GLY A 12 22.96 4.67 6.59
CA GLY A 12 22.44 5.95 6.08
C GLY A 12 20.94 6.17 6.31
N MET A 13 20.22 5.16 6.82
CA MET A 13 18.86 5.30 7.33
C MET A 13 18.85 6.14 8.62
N PRO A 14 17.94 7.10 8.81
CA PRO A 14 17.71 7.71 10.10
C PRO A 14 17.31 6.60 11.07
N ASN A 15 18.17 6.34 12.06
CA ASN A 15 17.87 5.41 13.15
C ASN A 15 16.50 5.77 13.76
N CYS A 16 15.77 4.84 14.36
CA CYS A 16 14.41 5.07 14.90
C CYS A 16 14.33 6.33 15.79
N LEU A 17 15.43 6.72 16.43
CA LEU A 17 15.62 7.98 17.15
C LEU A 17 15.60 9.25 16.28
N LYS A 18 16.27 9.25 15.12
CA LYS A 18 16.19 10.32 14.11
C LYS A 18 14.79 10.35 13.50
N LYS A 19 14.20 9.21 13.16
CA LYS A 19 12.80 9.13 12.68
C LYS A 19 11.83 9.78 13.67
N ARG A 20 11.95 9.46 14.97
CA ARG A 20 11.10 10.04 16.02
C ARG A 20 11.32 11.55 16.22
N ARG A 21 12.56 12.04 16.09
CA ARG A 21 12.86 13.50 16.11
C ARG A 21 12.25 14.20 14.91
N LEU A 22 12.44 13.67 13.71
CA LEU A 22 11.89 14.23 12.46
C LEU A 22 10.35 14.22 12.45
N LEU A 23 9.72 13.15 12.95
CA LEU A 23 8.26 13.12 13.09
C LEU A 23 7.75 14.17 14.10
N ASN A 24 8.50 14.45 15.16
CA ASN A 24 8.19 15.51 16.15
C ASN A 24 8.55 16.93 15.69
N GLU A 25 9.45 17.08 14.73
CA GLU A 25 9.71 18.38 14.11
C GLU A 25 8.50 18.80 13.28
N LYS A 26 7.94 19.97 13.65
CA LYS A 26 6.78 20.59 13.01
C LYS A 26 7.09 21.06 11.58
N GLU A 27 8.36 21.34 11.27
CA GLU A 27 8.81 21.82 9.97
C GLU A 27 9.93 20.91 9.46
N LEU A 28 9.57 19.77 8.86
CA LEU A 28 10.53 19.06 8.02
C LEU A 28 10.60 19.75 6.67
N SER A 29 11.82 20.02 6.19
CA SER A 29 11.99 20.50 4.83
C SER A 29 11.45 19.45 3.84
N PRO A 30 10.71 19.88 2.79
CA PRO A 30 10.13 18.96 1.80
C PRO A 30 11.18 18.08 1.12
N ASP A 31 12.42 18.58 0.97
CA ASP A 31 13.55 17.81 0.45
C ASP A 31 13.91 16.58 1.30
N LEU A 32 13.92 16.75 2.63
CA LEU A 32 14.16 15.64 3.57
C LEU A 32 13.01 14.64 3.56
N CYS A 33 11.76 15.13 3.50
CA CYS A 33 10.59 14.26 3.35
C CYS A 33 10.67 13.42 2.07
N ARG A 34 11.06 14.02 0.93
CA ARG A 34 11.29 13.29 -0.32
C ARG A 34 12.38 12.23 -0.14
N GLU A 35 13.56 12.61 0.34
CA GLU A 35 14.70 11.69 0.47
C GLU A 35 14.36 10.49 1.38
N TYR A 36 13.66 10.75 2.49
CA TYR A 36 13.24 9.67 3.38
C TYR A 36 12.15 8.80 2.77
N GLY A 37 11.13 9.39 2.16
CA GLY A 37 10.08 8.64 1.51
C GLY A 37 10.63 7.71 0.41
N GLU A 38 11.60 8.17 -0.39
CA GLU A 38 12.25 7.32 -1.40
C GLU A 38 13.07 6.18 -0.78
N LYS A 39 13.76 6.44 0.35
CA LYS A 39 14.46 5.39 1.10
C LYS A 39 13.51 4.34 1.67
N PHE A 40 12.38 4.76 2.23
CA PHE A 40 11.35 3.83 2.72
C PHE A 40 10.71 3.04 1.59
N LEU A 41 10.44 3.68 0.45
CA LEU A 41 9.93 3.04 -0.75
C LEU A 41 10.90 1.94 -1.25
N ALA A 42 12.21 2.24 -1.30
CA ALA A 42 13.24 1.27 -1.70
C ALA A 42 13.34 0.04 -0.76
N LEU A 43 12.91 0.17 0.49
CA LEU A 43 12.85 -0.92 1.47
C LEU A 43 11.52 -1.70 1.44
N GLY A 44 10.56 -1.25 0.63
CA GLY A 44 9.20 -1.78 0.60
C GLY A 44 8.33 -1.33 1.77
N TRP A 45 8.73 -0.27 2.49
CA TRP A 45 7.95 0.31 3.59
C TRP A 45 7.03 1.40 3.05
N LEU A 46 6.03 0.96 2.29
CA LEU A 46 5.16 1.84 1.54
C LEU A 46 4.31 2.76 2.44
N GLU A 47 3.84 2.25 3.58
CA GLU A 47 3.07 3.03 4.56
C GLU A 47 3.88 4.19 5.12
N ASP A 48 5.10 3.91 5.58
CA ASP A 48 6.02 4.92 6.07
C ASP A 48 6.38 5.92 4.96
N ALA A 49 6.71 5.42 3.77
CA ALA A 49 7.03 6.27 2.61
C ALA A 49 5.90 7.25 2.29
N LEU A 50 4.65 6.77 2.33
CA LEU A 50 3.47 7.59 2.08
C LEU A 50 3.34 8.71 3.11
N GLU A 51 3.55 8.45 4.39
CA GLU A 51 3.49 9.49 5.42
C GLU A 51 4.52 10.60 5.19
N PHE A 52 5.74 10.24 4.79
CA PHE A 52 6.78 11.22 4.45
C PHE A 52 6.43 12.01 3.19
N PHE A 53 5.91 11.36 2.15
CA PHE A 53 5.50 12.06 0.93
C PHE A 53 4.33 13.01 1.16
N LEU A 54 3.32 12.60 1.95
CA LEU A 54 2.21 13.47 2.33
C LEU A 54 2.68 14.65 3.18
N LYS A 55 3.55 14.41 4.17
CA LYS A 55 4.13 15.47 5.02
C LYS A 55 4.97 16.46 4.21
N GLY A 56 5.68 15.98 3.19
CA GLY A 56 6.50 16.79 2.29
C GLY A 56 5.77 17.40 1.09
N ASN A 57 4.46 17.17 0.95
CA ASN A 57 3.68 17.55 -0.23
C ASN A 57 4.28 17.03 -1.56
N TYR A 58 4.98 15.89 -1.52
CA TYR A 58 5.67 15.31 -2.67
C TYR A 58 4.75 14.39 -3.45
N GLN A 59 3.98 14.99 -4.36
CA GLN A 59 2.95 14.30 -5.13
C GLN A 59 3.50 13.16 -6.02
N GLU A 60 4.71 13.31 -6.55
CA GLU A 60 5.35 12.31 -7.39
C GLU A 60 5.63 11.01 -6.62
N GLY A 61 6.06 11.11 -5.36
CA GLY A 61 6.26 9.94 -4.49
C GLY A 61 4.93 9.25 -4.15
N VAL A 62 3.87 10.02 -3.93
CA VAL A 62 2.52 9.48 -3.73
C VAL A 62 2.05 8.72 -4.98
N ASP A 63 2.34 9.22 -6.18
CA ASP A 63 1.96 8.57 -7.43
C ASP A 63 2.75 7.26 -7.66
N LYS A 64 4.05 7.22 -7.32
CA LYS A 64 4.85 5.98 -7.31
C LYS A 64 4.23 4.91 -6.40
N ILE A 65 3.79 5.29 -5.19
CA ILE A 65 3.13 4.34 -4.27
C ILE A 65 1.78 3.89 -4.86
N LYS A 66 1.01 4.82 -5.44
CA LYS A 66 -0.27 4.49 -6.08
C LYS A 66 -0.09 3.48 -7.21
N ALA A 67 0.91 3.66 -8.07
CA ALA A 67 1.25 2.71 -9.13
C ALA A 67 1.61 1.34 -8.54
N HIS A 68 2.41 1.32 -7.47
CA HIS A 68 2.75 0.07 -6.79
C HIS A 68 1.51 -0.63 -6.19
N CYS A 69 0.57 0.11 -5.59
CA CYS A 69 -0.68 -0.45 -5.11
C CYS A 69 -1.51 -1.07 -6.25
N LEU A 70 -1.50 -0.46 -7.43
CA LEU A 70 -2.19 -0.96 -8.62
C LEU A 70 -1.56 -2.27 -9.11
N GLU A 71 -0.24 -2.39 -9.11
CA GLU A 71 0.47 -3.60 -9.53
C GLU A 71 0.42 -4.73 -8.50
N SER A 72 0.44 -4.39 -7.22
CA SER A 72 0.43 -5.34 -6.11
C SER A 72 -0.98 -5.72 -5.63
N GLY A 73 -2.03 -5.05 -6.13
CA GLY A 73 -3.40 -5.25 -5.66
C GLY A 73 -3.63 -4.78 -4.22
N ASP A 74 -2.90 -3.78 -3.73
CA ASP A 74 -2.97 -3.32 -2.34
C ASP A 74 -4.09 -2.29 -2.14
N ALA A 75 -5.30 -2.81 -1.93
CA ALA A 75 -6.51 -2.03 -1.69
C ALA A 75 -6.46 -1.20 -0.39
N TYR A 76 -5.70 -1.65 0.61
CA TYR A 76 -5.63 -0.96 1.89
C TYR A 76 -4.84 0.34 1.76
N LEU A 77 -3.64 0.25 1.19
CA LEU A 77 -2.77 1.40 1.02
C LEU A 77 -3.33 2.36 -0.03
N LEU A 78 -3.93 1.86 -1.11
CA LEU A 78 -4.61 2.71 -2.08
C LEU A 78 -5.70 3.57 -1.42
N GLY A 79 -6.50 3.02 -0.50
CA GLY A 79 -7.55 3.77 0.19
C GLY A 79 -7.04 4.89 1.10
N ARG A 80 -5.76 4.85 1.50
CA ARG A 80 -5.11 5.96 2.21
C ARG A 80 -4.77 7.12 1.27
N ILE A 81 -4.45 6.81 0.02
CA ILE A 81 -4.06 7.77 -1.02
C ILE A 81 -5.30 8.37 -1.68
N VAL A 82 -6.21 7.51 -2.14
CA VAL A 82 -7.42 7.88 -2.86
C VAL A 82 -8.60 7.77 -1.90
N LYS A 83 -8.92 8.88 -1.23
CA LYS A 83 -10.06 8.95 -0.28
C LYS A 83 -11.42 8.86 -0.96
N GLN A 84 -11.53 9.25 -2.23
CA GLN A 84 -12.79 9.26 -2.99
C GLN A 84 -12.57 8.80 -4.43
N GLY A 85 -13.46 7.93 -4.91
CA GLY A 85 -14.19 8.25 -6.13
C GLY A 85 -13.60 7.85 -7.48
N ASP A 86 -12.84 6.76 -7.58
CA ASP A 86 -12.61 6.17 -8.91
C ASP A 86 -12.90 4.66 -8.91
N PRO A 87 -14.16 4.27 -9.20
CA PRO A 87 -14.55 2.86 -9.21
C PRO A 87 -13.75 2.04 -10.24
N GLU A 88 -13.24 2.65 -11.31
CA GLU A 88 -12.38 1.96 -12.28
C GLU A 88 -11.03 1.59 -11.66
N LEU A 89 -10.44 2.52 -10.90
CA LEU A 89 -9.18 2.31 -10.20
C LEU A 89 -9.30 1.23 -9.12
N TRP A 90 -10.40 1.23 -8.37
CA TRP A 90 -10.72 0.17 -7.42
C TRP A 90 -10.97 -1.18 -8.09
N ARG A 91 -11.65 -1.21 -9.24
CA ARG A 91 -11.82 -2.43 -10.03
C ARG A 91 -10.48 -2.99 -10.51
N ARG A 92 -9.55 -2.15 -10.97
CA ARG A 92 -8.19 -2.59 -11.37
C ARG A 92 -7.42 -3.21 -10.19
N VAL A 93 -7.45 -2.56 -9.02
CA VAL A 93 -6.83 -3.13 -7.82
C VAL A 93 -7.49 -4.45 -7.41
N ALA A 94 -8.82 -4.53 -7.52
CA ALA A 94 -9.53 -5.75 -7.21
C ALA A 94 -9.12 -6.89 -8.15
N ASP A 95 -9.12 -6.65 -9.45
CA ASP A 95 -8.70 -7.61 -10.47
C ASP A 95 -7.28 -8.08 -10.21
N LYS A 96 -6.35 -7.15 -9.97
CA LYS A 96 -4.96 -7.49 -9.67
C LYS A 96 -4.83 -8.29 -8.38
N ALA A 97 -5.60 -7.94 -7.35
CA ALA A 97 -5.63 -8.69 -6.10
C ALA A 97 -6.20 -10.10 -6.31
N LEU A 98 -7.17 -10.30 -7.20
CA LEU A 98 -7.68 -11.62 -7.56
C LEU A 98 -6.62 -12.45 -8.28
N GLU A 99 -5.94 -11.88 -9.28
CA GLU A 99 -4.83 -12.54 -9.99
C GLU A 99 -3.74 -13.02 -9.01
N LEU A 100 -3.47 -12.24 -7.96
CA LEU A 100 -2.48 -12.54 -6.93
C LEU A 100 -3.02 -13.44 -5.80
N GLY A 101 -4.28 -13.90 -5.87
CA GLY A 101 -4.92 -14.73 -4.83
C GLY A 101 -5.23 -13.98 -3.52
N LYS A 102 -5.15 -12.64 -3.52
CA LYS A 102 -5.39 -11.76 -2.37
C LYS A 102 -6.88 -11.44 -2.21
N LEU A 103 -7.71 -12.46 -2.00
CA LEU A 103 -9.17 -12.35 -1.96
C LEU A 103 -9.70 -11.27 -0.99
N ARG A 104 -9.06 -11.10 0.17
CA ARG A 104 -9.44 -10.07 1.16
C ARG A 104 -9.27 -8.65 0.63
N PHE A 105 -8.18 -8.40 -0.10
CA PHE A 105 -7.91 -7.10 -0.70
C PHE A 105 -8.83 -6.86 -1.91
N ALA A 106 -9.06 -7.89 -2.73
CA ALA A 106 -10.00 -7.84 -3.83
C ALA A 106 -11.42 -7.49 -3.39
N ARG A 107 -11.93 -8.17 -2.35
CA ARG A 107 -13.24 -7.89 -1.75
C ARG A 107 -13.35 -6.44 -1.29
N ARG A 108 -12.38 -5.97 -0.51
CA ARG A 108 -12.32 -4.59 -0.02
C ARG A 108 -12.37 -3.58 -1.18
N ALA A 109 -11.62 -3.83 -2.24
CA ALA A 109 -11.60 -2.98 -3.42
C ALA A 109 -12.93 -2.98 -4.16
N LEU A 110 -13.55 -4.16 -4.35
CA LEU A 110 -14.89 -4.29 -4.96
C LEU A 110 -15.98 -3.60 -4.15
N GLU A 111 -15.97 -3.77 -2.82
CA GLU A 111 -16.90 -3.06 -1.91
C GLU A 111 -16.78 -1.54 -2.09
N THR A 112 -15.54 -1.04 -2.19
CA THR A 112 -15.25 0.38 -2.37
C THR A 112 -15.62 0.87 -3.79
N ALA A 113 -15.50 -0.01 -4.79
CA ALA A 113 -15.96 0.24 -6.16
C ALA A 113 -17.50 0.19 -6.31
N GLY A 114 -18.24 -0.25 -5.28
CA GLY A 114 -19.68 -0.46 -5.34
C GLY A 114 -20.11 -1.83 -5.90
N GLU A 115 -19.16 -2.70 -6.24
CA GLU A 115 -19.39 -4.05 -6.79
C GLU A 115 -19.70 -5.07 -5.67
N LYS A 116 -20.74 -4.81 -4.88
CA LYS A 116 -21.08 -5.62 -3.70
C LYS A 116 -21.37 -7.09 -4.03
N GLU A 117 -21.98 -7.37 -5.18
CA GLU A 117 -22.26 -8.74 -5.64
C GLU A 117 -20.97 -9.54 -5.88
N LYS A 118 -20.01 -8.95 -6.61
CA LYS A 118 -18.70 -9.58 -6.82
C LYS A 118 -17.94 -9.73 -5.50
N ALA A 119 -18.01 -8.73 -4.62
CA ALA A 119 -17.37 -8.81 -3.31
C ALA A 119 -17.95 -9.95 -2.44
N ALA A 120 -19.28 -10.14 -2.47
CA ALA A 120 -19.96 -11.24 -1.78
C ALA A 120 -19.62 -12.60 -2.38
N ALA A 121 -19.46 -12.69 -3.70
CA ALA A 121 -19.01 -13.90 -4.39
C ALA A 121 -17.58 -14.33 -4.02
N LEU A 122 -16.77 -13.45 -3.41
CA LEU A 122 -15.46 -13.81 -2.87
C LEU A 122 -15.53 -14.34 -1.42
N ASP A 123 -16.64 -14.12 -0.72
CA ASP A 123 -16.90 -14.59 0.65
C ASP A 123 -17.27 -16.08 0.64
N PHE A 124 -18.00 -16.48 -0.41
CA PHE A 124 -18.35 -17.86 -0.71
C PHE A 124 -17.54 -18.28 -1.94
N PRO A 125 -16.39 -18.98 -1.81
CA PRO A 125 -15.76 -19.56 -2.99
C PRO A 125 -16.86 -20.35 -3.72
N PRO A 126 -17.03 -20.18 -5.05
CA PRO A 126 -18.01 -20.96 -5.77
C PRO A 126 -17.73 -22.43 -5.45
N ALA A 127 -18.69 -23.09 -4.84
CA ALA A 127 -18.64 -24.53 -4.63
C ALA A 127 -18.58 -25.17 -6.01
N GLY A 128 -17.37 -25.45 -6.49
CA GLY A 128 -17.13 -26.06 -7.79
C GLY A 128 -16.05 -25.35 -8.60
N GLU A 129 -14.80 -25.71 -8.35
CA GLU A 129 -14.00 -26.30 -9.43
C GLU A 129 -13.04 -27.32 -8.82
N GLU A 130 -13.47 -28.57 -8.90
CA GLU A 130 -12.65 -29.75 -8.72
C GLU A 130 -11.50 -29.69 -9.73
N THR A 131 -10.31 -29.26 -9.29
CA THR A 131 -9.09 -29.48 -10.08
C THR A 131 -8.60 -30.89 -9.78
N LEU A 132 -9.27 -31.86 -10.40
CA LEU A 132 -8.68 -33.15 -10.72
C LEU A 132 -8.07 -33.02 -12.12
N HIS A 133 -6.75 -32.86 -12.20
CA HIS A 133 -5.95 -33.33 -13.34
C HIS A 133 -4.47 -33.39 -12.99
#